data_AF-X1NCD6-F1
#
_entry.id   AF-X1NCD6-F1
#
_cell.length_a   1.000
_cell.length_b   1.000
_cell.length_c   1.000
_cell.angle_alpha   90.00
_cell.angle_beta   90.00
_cell.angle_gamma   90.00
#
_symmetry.space_group_name_H-M   'P 1'
#
loop_
_entity.id
_entity.type
_entity.pdbx_description
1 polymer ?
#
loop_
_entity_poly.entity_id
_entity_poly.type
_entity_poly.pdbx_seq_one_letter_code
_entity_poly.pdbx_strand_id
1 'polypeptide(L)'
;TNAPIGRFKQYLEANGQLEKYLQLLVENFNPSAAENIMCRNLLSIDYRGMVFNCDFNQALDIPVIDGSGKNATIEQLEGVLSGDLEIITDEHCFCCTAGAGSSCKGSLVK
;
A
#
# COMPACT_ATOMS: atom_id res chain seq x y z
N THR A 1 -11.22 -3.88 -6.60
CA THR A 1 -11.06 -4.70 -5.38
C THR A 1 -11.03 -3.80 -4.17
N ASN A 2 -11.68 -4.16 -3.05
CA ASN A 2 -11.65 -3.37 -1.81
C ASN A 2 -10.40 -3.73 -1.01
N ALA A 3 -9.65 -2.74 -0.54
CA ALA A 3 -8.52 -3.02 0.34
C ALA A 3 -9.03 -3.62 1.68
N PRO A 4 -8.44 -4.74 2.16
CA PRO A 4 -8.83 -5.39 3.41
C PRO A 4 -8.32 -4.59 4.63
N ILE A 5 -8.77 -3.34 4.77
CA ILE A 5 -8.42 -2.43 5.86
C ILE A 5 -9.68 -1.84 6.50
N GLY A 6 -9.51 -1.21 7.66
CA GLY A 6 -10.58 -0.49 8.36
C GLY A 6 -11.86 -1.31 8.51
N ARG A 7 -13.01 -0.69 8.16
CA ARG A 7 -14.34 -1.33 8.30
C ARG A 7 -14.50 -2.60 7.46
N PHE A 8 -13.86 -2.67 6.29
CA PHE A 8 -13.98 -3.84 5.43
C PHE A 8 -13.22 -5.04 6.01
N LYS A 9 -12.01 -4.81 6.57
CA LYS A 9 -11.28 -5.85 7.32
C LYS A 9 -12.12 -6.39 8.48
N GLN A 10 -12.68 -5.48 9.31
CA GLN A 10 -13.52 -5.84 10.45
C GLN A 10 -14.75 -6.66 10.04
N TYR A 11 -15.38 -6.29 8.92
CA TYR A 11 -16.49 -7.07 8.36
C TYR A 11 -16.05 -8.48 7.97
N LEU A 12 -14.93 -8.63 7.26
CA LEU A 12 -14.41 -9.93 6.86
C LEU A 12 -14.05 -10.80 8.07
N GLU A 13 -13.43 -10.22 9.10
CA GLU A 13 -13.11 -10.90 10.36
C GLU A 13 -14.37 -11.38 11.08
N ALA A 14 -15.37 -10.51 11.24
CA ALA A 14 -16.63 -10.83 11.91
C ALA A 14 -17.41 -11.97 11.22
N ASN A 15 -17.21 -12.16 9.92
CA ASN A 15 -17.84 -13.22 9.14
C ASN A 15 -16.93 -14.44 8.91
N GLY A 16 -15.71 -14.47 9.47
CA GLY A 16 -14.75 -15.56 9.27
C GLY A 16 -14.25 -15.69 7.81
N GLN A 17 -14.26 -14.58 7.06
CA GLN A 17 -13.94 -14.54 5.64
C GLN A 17 -12.57 -13.92 5.33
N LEU A 18 -11.89 -13.33 6.31
CA LEU A 18 -10.64 -12.59 6.09
C LEU A 18 -9.57 -13.45 5.42
N GLU A 19 -9.29 -14.64 5.99
CA GLU A 19 -8.25 -15.53 5.47
C GLU A 19 -8.50 -15.92 4.01
N LYS A 20 -9.74 -16.33 3.71
CA LYS A 20 -10.16 -16.69 2.35
C LYS A 20 -10.03 -15.50 1.39
N TYR A 21 -10.32 -14.29 1.87
CA TYR A 21 -10.20 -13.08 1.07
C TYR A 21 -8.74 -12.73 0.78
N LEU A 22 -7.85 -12.80 1.78
CA LEU A 22 -6.41 -12.59 1.59
C LEU A 22 -5.82 -13.62 0.63
N GLN A 23 -6.18 -14.90 0.78
CA GLN A 23 -5.77 -15.96 -0.12
C GLN A 23 -6.19 -15.68 -1.57
N LEU A 24 -7.43 -15.21 -1.79
CA LEU A 24 -7.89 -14.80 -3.12
C LEU A 24 -7.01 -13.68 -3.69
N LEU A 25 -6.63 -12.68 -2.90
CA LEU A 25 -5.77 -11.59 -3.37
C LEU A 25 -4.37 -12.09 -3.75
N VAL A 26 -3.80 -12.99 -2.95
CA VAL A 26 -2.50 -13.63 -3.22
C VAL A 26 -2.55 -14.47 -4.50
N GLU A 27 -3.60 -15.28 -4.67
CA GLU A 27 -3.81 -16.11 -5.87
C GLU A 27 -4.00 -15.28 -7.14
N ASN A 28 -4.47 -14.04 -7.00
CA ASN A 28 -4.66 -13.11 -8.12
C ASN A 28 -3.49 -12.14 -8.30
N PHE A 29 -2.37 -12.33 -7.59
CA PHE A 29 -1.18 -11.51 -7.75
C PHE A 29 -0.75 -11.43 -9.23
N ASN A 30 -0.58 -10.21 -9.72
CA ASN A 30 -0.19 -9.93 -11.09
C ASN A 30 1.12 -9.13 -11.09
N PRO A 31 2.26 -9.73 -11.50
CA PRO A 31 3.54 -9.02 -11.59
C PRO A 31 3.48 -7.76 -12.46
N SER A 32 2.75 -7.78 -13.58
CA SER A 32 2.58 -6.61 -14.44
C SER A 32 1.78 -5.50 -13.76
N ALA A 33 0.81 -5.83 -12.89
CA ALA A 33 0.14 -4.83 -12.07
C ALA A 33 1.10 -4.23 -11.03
N ALA A 34 1.95 -5.06 -10.40
CA ALA A 34 2.93 -4.64 -9.41
C ALA A 34 3.97 -3.63 -9.95
N GLU A 35 4.30 -3.68 -11.24
CA GLU A 35 5.14 -2.68 -11.90
C GLU A 35 4.47 -1.30 -12.04
N ASN A 36 3.14 -1.26 -12.03
CA ASN A 36 2.35 -0.08 -12.33
C ASN A 36 1.61 0.50 -11.11
N ILE A 37 1.87 0.01 -9.89
CA ILE A 37 1.24 0.52 -8.67
C ILE A 37 1.71 1.93 -8.33
N MET A 38 0.83 2.70 -7.69
CA MET A 38 1.10 4.09 -7.31
C MET A 38 2.28 4.27 -6.36
N CYS A 39 2.54 3.29 -5.49
CA CYS A 39 3.60 3.34 -4.48
C CYS A 39 5.02 3.50 -5.06
N ARG A 40 5.20 3.27 -6.36
CA ARG A 40 6.49 3.43 -7.05
C ARG A 40 6.80 4.87 -7.45
N ASN A 41 5.77 5.71 -7.60
CA ASN A 41 5.91 7.04 -8.21
C ASN A 41 5.24 8.17 -7.41
N LEU A 42 4.46 7.83 -6.39
CA LEU A 42 3.74 8.78 -5.55
C LEU A 42 4.07 8.54 -4.09
N LEU A 43 4.09 9.63 -3.32
CA LEU A 43 4.15 9.61 -1.87
C LEU A 43 2.88 10.24 -1.30
N SER A 44 2.48 9.77 -0.13
CA SER A 44 1.43 10.39 0.66
C SER A 44 2.06 11.06 1.89
N ILE A 45 1.59 12.26 2.23
CA ILE A 45 2.08 13.02 3.39
C ILE A 45 0.87 13.42 4.23
N ASP A 46 0.92 13.13 5.53
CA ASP A 46 -0.16 13.50 6.45
C ASP A 46 0.00 14.93 7.00
N TYR A 47 -0.96 15.36 7.82
CA TYR A 47 -0.97 16.69 8.43
C TYR A 47 0.16 16.92 9.45
N ARG A 48 0.84 15.85 9.90
CA ARG A 48 2.00 15.90 10.80
C ARG A 48 3.31 16.01 10.03
N GLY A 49 3.27 15.94 8.70
CA GLY A 49 4.44 15.87 7.84
C GLY A 49 5.04 14.47 7.72
N MET A 50 4.37 13.42 8.22
CA MET A 50 4.85 12.05 8.10
C MET A 50 4.73 11.55 6.66
N VAL A 51 5.74 10.82 6.18
CA VAL A 51 5.82 10.35 4.79
C VAL A 51 5.42 8.87 4.71
N PHE A 52 4.59 8.54 3.72
CA PHE A 52 4.06 7.20 3.46
C PHE A 52 4.19 6.86 1.97
N ASN A 53 4.36 5.57 1.64
CA ASN A 53 4.41 5.15 0.23
C ASN A 53 3.04 5.26 -0.47
N CYS A 54 1.92 5.23 0.25
CA CYS A 54 0.57 5.37 -0.30
C CYS A 54 -0.46 5.80 0.75
N ASP A 55 -1.68 6.03 0.31
CA ASP A 55 -2.83 6.38 1.13
C ASP A 55 -3.26 5.24 2.08
N PHE A 56 -3.12 3.98 1.68
CA PHE A 56 -3.37 2.84 2.57
C PHE A 56 -2.34 2.73 3.69
N ASN A 57 -1.05 2.91 3.39
CA ASN A 57 0.00 3.00 4.42
C ASN A 57 -0.28 4.17 5.36
N GLN A 58 -0.72 5.32 4.85
CA GLN A 58 -1.13 6.45 5.69
C GLN A 58 -2.35 6.11 6.56
N ALA A 59 -3.37 5.45 6.02
CA ALA A 59 -4.56 5.04 6.76
C ALA A 59 -4.26 4.00 7.85
N LEU A 60 -3.19 3.22 7.70
CA LEU A 60 -2.72 2.22 8.65
C LEU A 60 -1.60 2.72 9.57
N ASP A 61 -1.17 3.99 9.43
CA ASP A 61 -0.02 4.58 10.16
C ASP A 61 1.28 3.77 9.97
N ILE A 62 1.56 3.34 8.73
CA ILE A 62 2.77 2.60 8.31
C ILE A 62 3.72 3.55 7.55
N PRO A 63 4.55 4.34 8.25
CA PRO A 63 5.39 5.33 7.61
C PRO A 63 6.57 4.71 6.87
N VAL A 64 7.11 5.48 5.94
CA VAL A 64 8.43 5.24 5.37
C VAL A 64 9.50 5.29 6.47
N ILE A 65 10.49 4.41 6.36
CA ILE A 65 11.66 4.40 7.24
C ILE A 65 12.85 5.02 6.51
N ASP A 66 13.49 6.00 7.14
CA ASP A 66 14.69 6.65 6.61
C ASP A 66 15.93 5.75 6.78
N GLY A 67 17.05 6.16 6.18
CA GLY A 67 18.32 5.42 6.27
C GLY A 67 18.90 5.30 7.69
N SER A 68 18.32 5.99 8.69
CA SER A 68 18.69 5.90 10.11
C SER A 68 17.78 4.97 10.91
N GLY A 69 16.76 4.36 10.27
CA GLY A 69 15.79 3.50 10.93
C GLY A 69 14.67 4.27 11.63
N LYS A 70 14.47 5.56 11.33
CA LYS A 70 13.40 6.38 11.91
C LYS A 70 12.29 6.66 10.89
N ASN A 71 11.12 7.01 11.38
CA ASN A 71 10.02 7.42 10.52
C ASN A 71 10.41 8.70 9.77
N ALA A 72 10.28 8.67 8.44
CA ALA A 72 10.57 9.81 7.58
C ALA A 72 9.52 10.90 7.73
N THR A 73 9.99 12.15 7.83
CA THR A 73 9.15 13.35 7.76
C THR A 73 9.48 14.18 6.52
N ILE A 74 8.59 15.11 6.17
CA ILE A 74 8.74 15.99 5.01
C ILE A 74 10.00 16.86 5.10
N GLU A 75 10.45 17.20 6.32
CA GLU A 75 11.70 17.94 6.55
C GLU A 75 12.95 17.14 6.14
N GLN A 76 12.85 15.82 6.11
CA GLN A 76 13.94 14.90 5.76
C GLN A 76 13.83 14.38 4.32
N LEU A 77 12.82 14.84 3.56
CA LEU A 77 12.43 14.25 2.29
C LEU A 77 13.57 14.25 1.26
N GLU A 78 14.41 15.29 1.23
CA GLU A 78 15.57 15.33 0.33
C GLU A 78 16.54 14.17 0.61
N GLY A 79 16.85 13.91 1.87
CA GLY A 79 17.71 12.79 2.27
C GLY A 79 17.06 11.44 1.96
N VAL A 80 15.76 11.32 2.22
CA VAL A 80 14.97 10.10 1.97
C VAL A 80 14.88 9.77 0.47
N LEU A 81 14.71 10.78 -0.38
CA LEU A 81 14.63 10.62 -1.84
C LEU A 81 15.99 10.49 -2.54
N SER A 82 17.08 10.83 -1.87
CA SER A 82 18.43 10.74 -2.43
C SER A 82 18.98 9.30 -2.47
N GLY A 83 18.36 8.38 -1.72
CA GLY A 83 18.68 6.95 -1.71
C GLY A 83 17.57 6.08 -2.31
N ASP A 84 17.78 4.77 -2.28
CA ASP A 84 16.73 3.82 -2.61
C ASP A 84 15.67 3.83 -1.51
N LEU A 85 14.50 4.38 -1.85
CA LEU A 85 13.36 4.39 -0.95
C LEU A 85 12.68 3.01 -0.95
N GLU A 86 12.74 2.32 0.18
CA GLU A 86 12.02 1.07 0.34
C GLU A 86 10.50 1.31 0.29
N ILE A 87 9.80 0.49 -0.49
CA ILE A 87 8.34 0.45 -0.47
C ILE A 87 7.93 -0.48 0.66
N ILE A 88 7.37 0.08 1.73
CA ILE A 88 6.89 -0.70 2.87
C ILE A 88 5.61 -1.42 2.47
N THR A 89 5.66 -2.76 2.47
CA THR A 89 4.55 -3.63 2.06
C THR A 89 3.86 -4.30 3.24
N ASP A 90 2.56 -4.55 3.10
CA ASP A 90 1.73 -5.31 4.06
C ASP A 90 0.57 -6.02 3.30
N GLU A 91 -0.29 -6.76 4.00
CA GLU A 91 -1.40 -7.57 3.45
C GLU A 91 -2.25 -6.82 2.43
N HIS A 92 -2.54 -5.54 2.69
CA HIS A 92 -3.37 -4.70 1.83
C HIS A 92 -2.72 -4.44 0.45
N CYS A 93 -1.41 -4.59 0.31
CA CYS A 93 -0.71 -4.41 -0.96
C CYS A 93 -1.18 -5.42 -2.01
N PHE A 94 -1.61 -6.63 -1.60
CA PHE A 94 -2.19 -7.61 -2.54
C PHE A 94 -3.48 -7.10 -3.21
N CYS A 95 -4.19 -6.14 -2.61
CA CYS A 95 -5.32 -5.48 -3.28
C CYS A 95 -4.87 -4.61 -4.46
N CYS A 96 -3.69 -3.99 -4.36
CA CYS A 96 -3.14 -3.13 -5.40
C CYS A 96 -2.43 -3.93 -6.51
N THR A 97 -1.88 -5.10 -6.16
CA THR A 97 -1.15 -5.97 -7.09
C THR A 97 -2.00 -7.10 -7.66
N ALA A 98 -3.21 -7.33 -7.15
CA ALA A 98 -4.16 -8.25 -7.76
C ALA A 98 -4.56 -7.77 -9.17
N GLY A 99 -4.56 -8.67 -10.15
CA GLY A 99 -4.79 -8.36 -11.57
C GLY A 99 -6.16 -7.76 -11.93
N ALA A 100 -7.10 -7.70 -10.98
CA ALA A 100 -8.36 -6.96 -11.09
C ALA A 100 -8.29 -5.71 -10.20
N GLY A 101 -7.87 -4.59 -10.78
CA GLY A 101 -7.42 -3.39 -10.06
C GLY A 101 -8.30 -2.91 -8.90
N SER A 102 -7.63 -2.35 -7.89
CA SER A 102 -8.22 -1.32 -7.03
C SER A 102 -8.42 -0.05 -7.87
N SER A 103 -9.53 0.64 -7.66
CA SER A 103 -10.22 1.52 -8.61
C SER A 103 -9.54 2.85 -8.98
N CYS A 104 -8.22 3.00 -8.84
CA CYS A 104 -7.58 4.29 -9.10
C CYS A 104 -6.89 4.37 -10.48
N LYS A 105 -6.31 3.29 -11.03
CA LYS A 105 -5.82 3.23 -12.44
C LYS A 105 -5.72 1.81 -13.07
N GLY A 106 -6.27 0.75 -12.47
CA GLY A 106 -5.90 -0.63 -12.79
C GLY A 106 -6.93 -1.52 -13.53
N SER A 107 -7.77 -0.98 -14.40
CA SER A 107 -8.50 -1.80 -15.39
C SER A 107 -7.91 -1.56 -16.77
N LEU A 108 -6.75 -2.16 -17.02
CA LEU A 108 -6.10 -2.18 -18.33
C LEU A 108 -5.61 -3.60 -18.65
N VAL A 109 -6.51 -4.58 -18.61
CA VAL A 109 -6.32 -5.80 -19.40
C VAL A 109 -7.66 -6.20 -20.00
N LYS A 110 -7.77 -5.98 -21.31
CA LYS A 110 -8.67 -6.71 -22.22
C LYS A 110 -7.89 -7.92 -22.73
#